data_AF-A0A485APU0-F1
#
_entry.id   AF-A0A485APU0-F1
#
_cell.length_a   1.000
_cell.length_b   1.000
_cell.length_c   1.000
_cell.angle_alpha   90.00
_cell.angle_beta   90.00
_cell.angle_gamma   90.00
#
_symmetry.space_group_name_H-M   'P 1'
#
loop_
_entity.id
_entity.type
_entity.pdbx_description
1 polymer ?
#
loop_
_entity_poly.entity_id
_entity_poly.type
_entity_poly.pdbx_seq_one_letter_code
_entity_poly.pdbx_strand_id
1 'polypeptide(L)'
;MLLQENQQAFIDEVVPHELAHLLVWKHFGRVAPHGKEWKWMMESVLGVPARRTHQFELESVRRQTFPYRCRCQLHQLTVRRHNRVLRGEATYRCVHCGEPLVAEM
;
A
#
# COMPACT_ATOMS: atom_id res chain seq x y z
N MET A 1 2.54 -7.59 12.05
CA MET A 1 1.69 -6.68 11.23
C MET A 1 2.27 -5.28 11.34
N LEU A 2 2.34 -4.50 10.25
CA LEU A 2 3.02 -3.19 10.24
C LEU A 2 2.65 -2.28 11.42
N LEU A 3 1.35 -2.21 11.77
CA LEU A 3 0.86 -1.45 12.92
C LEU A 3 1.37 -1.99 14.27
N GLN A 4 1.39 -3.32 14.47
CA GLN A 4 1.84 -3.91 15.74
C GLN A 4 3.32 -3.66 15.99
N GLU A 5 4.12 -3.64 14.92
CA GLU A 5 5.57 -3.45 15.00
C GLU A 5 5.97 -1.97 15.08
N ASN A 6 5.06 -1.06 14.69
CA ASN A 6 5.33 0.38 14.61
C ASN A 6 4.26 1.21 15.34
N GLN A 7 3.70 0.68 16.43
CA GLN A 7 2.50 1.21 17.06
C GLN A 7 2.60 2.70 17.39
N GLN A 8 3.69 3.12 18.04
CA GLN A 8 3.89 4.51 18.44
C GLN A 8 3.98 5.45 17.23
N ALA A 9 4.75 5.06 16.20
CA ALA A 9 4.86 5.86 14.98
C ALA A 9 3.53 5.92 14.19
N PHE A 10 2.68 4.91 14.26
CA PHE A 10 1.31 5.00 13.75
C PHE A 10 0.47 6.00 14.54
N ILE A 11 0.55 5.98 15.87
CA ILE A 11 -0.19 6.91 16.74
C ILE A 11 0.28 8.34 16.52
N ASP A 12 1.58 8.56 16.39
CA ASP A 12 2.16 9.91 16.32
C ASP A 12 2.10 10.51 14.91
N GLU A 13 2.13 9.68 13.87
CA GLU A 13 2.23 10.17 12.49
C GLU A 13 1.01 9.81 11.63
N VAL A 14 0.56 8.56 11.65
CA VAL A 14 -0.49 8.09 10.72
C VAL A 14 -1.89 8.50 11.21
N VAL A 15 -2.18 8.34 12.50
CA VAL A 15 -3.48 8.69 13.07
C VAL A 15 -3.78 10.18 12.88
N PRO A 16 -2.87 11.12 13.20
CA PRO A 16 -3.08 12.55 12.94
C PRO A 16 -3.24 12.85 11.45
N HIS A 17 -2.47 12.19 10.58
CA HIS A 17 -2.57 12.36 9.12
C HIS A 17 -3.96 12.03 8.60
N GLU A 18 -4.48 10.85 8.95
CA GLU A 18 -5.80 10.41 8.49
C GLU A 18 -6.93 11.20 9.15
N LEU A 19 -6.78 11.55 10.44
CA LEU A 19 -7.71 12.41 11.14
C LEU A 19 -7.79 13.80 10.48
N ALA A 20 -6.67 14.37 10.05
CA ALA A 20 -6.65 15.65 9.36
C ALA A 20 -7.46 15.63 8.06
N HIS A 21 -7.44 14.54 7.28
CA HIS A 21 -8.31 14.42 6.09
C HIS A 21 -9.79 14.49 6.44
N LEU A 22 -10.20 13.80 7.50
CA LEU A 22 -11.60 13.81 7.96
C LEU A 22 -12.03 15.19 8.46
N LEU A 23 -11.18 15.84 9.26
CA LEU A 23 -11.45 17.17 9.81
C LEU A 23 -11.48 18.24 8.70
N VAL A 24 -10.57 18.16 7.73
CA VAL A 24 -10.55 19.06 6.58
C VAL A 24 -11.81 18.90 5.74
N TRP A 25 -12.22 17.67 5.44
CA TRP A 25 -13.46 17.44 4.70
C TRP A 25 -14.68 17.98 5.45
N LYS A 26 -14.75 17.74 6.77
CA LYS A 26 -15.84 18.22 7.61
C LYS A 26 -15.91 19.76 7.69
N HIS A 27 -14.77 20.44 7.70
CA HIS A 27 -14.72 21.89 7.90
C HIS A 27 -14.70 22.69 6.59
N PHE A 28 -13.97 22.23 5.56
CA PHE A 28 -13.75 22.94 4.29
C PHE A 28 -14.45 22.27 3.09
N GLY A 29 -15.02 21.08 3.26
CA GLY A 29 -15.60 20.31 2.16
C GLY A 29 -14.54 19.70 1.24
N ARG A 30 -14.87 19.58 -0.05
CA ARG A 30 -13.97 18.95 -1.03
C ARG A 30 -12.87 19.92 -1.45
N VAL A 31 -11.67 19.71 -0.92
CA VAL A 31 -10.44 20.43 -1.30
C VAL A 31 -9.36 19.46 -1.80
N ALA A 32 -8.25 20.01 -2.29
CA ALA A 32 -7.12 19.19 -2.71
C ALA A 32 -6.53 18.42 -1.50
N PRO A 33 -6.22 17.12 -1.65
CA PRO A 33 -5.57 16.36 -0.57
C PRO A 33 -4.21 16.96 -0.28
N HIS A 34 -3.87 17.04 1.01
CA HIS A 34 -2.60 17.61 1.49
C HIS A 34 -2.33 19.06 1.05
N GLY A 35 -3.39 19.84 0.76
CA GLY A 35 -3.34 21.26 0.44
C GLY A 35 -3.11 22.17 1.66
N LYS A 36 -3.29 23.48 1.49
CA LYS A 36 -3.05 24.49 2.55
C LYS A 36 -3.95 24.26 3.78
N GLU A 37 -5.20 23.84 3.58
CA GLU A 37 -6.16 23.53 4.62
C GLU A 37 -5.69 22.33 5.46
N TRP A 38 -5.17 21.29 4.79
CA TRP A 38 -4.63 20.12 5.47
C TRP A 38 -3.34 20.44 6.21
N LYS A 39 -2.44 21.22 5.61
CA LYS A 39 -1.21 21.67 6.28
C LYS A 39 -1.53 22.48 7.54
N TRP A 40 -2.48 23.41 7.45
CA TRP A 40 -2.97 24.17 8.60
C TRP A 40 -3.60 23.26 9.67
N MET A 41 -4.41 22.28 9.27
CA MET A 41 -5.00 21.31 10.20
C MET A 41 -3.92 20.51 10.94
N MET A 42 -2.91 20.03 10.23
CA MET A 42 -1.80 19.27 10.81
C MET A 42 -0.97 20.12 11.79
N GLU A 43 -0.50 21.29 11.35
CA GLU A 43 0.48 22.07 12.10
C GLU A 43 -0.17 22.95 13.18
N SER A 44 -1.28 23.60 12.86
CA SER A 44 -1.90 24.59 13.75
C SER A 44 -2.99 24.01 14.66
N VAL A 45 -3.64 22.91 14.27
CA VAL A 45 -4.72 22.31 15.06
C VAL A 45 -4.27 21.03 15.74
N LEU A 46 -3.65 20.11 15.01
CA LEU A 46 -3.19 18.83 15.55
C LEU A 46 -1.77 18.90 16.15
N GLY A 47 -1.03 19.99 15.92
CA GLY A 47 0.29 20.21 16.49
C GLY A 47 1.36 19.25 16.00
N VAL A 48 1.17 18.62 14.83
CA VAL A 48 2.11 17.66 14.24
C VAL A 48 2.67 18.17 12.91
N PRO A 49 3.91 17.81 12.54
CA PRO A 49 4.46 18.19 11.25
C PRO A 49 3.62 17.66 10.09
N ALA A 50 3.37 18.50 9.08
CA ALA A 50 2.60 18.14 7.89
C ALA A 50 3.39 17.22 6.91
N ARG A 51 3.82 16.05 7.38
CA ARG A 51 4.52 15.04 6.57
C ARG A 51 3.52 14.22 5.76
N ARG A 52 3.75 14.17 4.45
CA ARG A 52 2.91 13.39 3.52
C ARG A 52 3.27 11.90 3.49
N THR A 53 4.49 11.56 3.88
CA THR A 53 5.06 10.21 3.76
C THR A 53 5.62 9.78 5.10
N HIS A 54 5.39 8.51 5.42
CA HIS A 54 5.93 7.84 6.60
C HIS A 54 6.95 6.79 6.16
N GLN A 55 8.01 6.63 6.93
CA GLN A 55 9.02 5.61 6.70
C GLN A 55 8.83 4.50 7.74
N PHE A 56 8.45 3.31 7.28
CA PHE A 56 8.37 2.12 8.12
C PHE A 56 9.28 1.03 7.56
N GLU A 57 9.85 0.23 8.45
CA GLU A 57 10.52 -1.00 8.03
C GLU A 57 9.48 -1.97 7.48
N LEU A 58 9.74 -2.50 6.28
CA LEU A 58 8.79 -3.33 5.55
C LEU A 58 9.17 -4.80 5.50
N GLU A 59 10.27 -5.21 6.15
CA GLU A 59 10.79 -6.58 6.03
C GLU A 59 9.78 -7.64 6.48
N SER A 60 9.08 -7.38 7.59
CA SER A 60 8.03 -8.23 8.14
C SER A 60 6.76 -8.31 7.28
N VAL A 61 6.53 -7.31 6.42
CA VAL A 61 5.39 -7.24 5.49
C VAL A 61 5.82 -7.43 4.04
N ARG A 62 7.09 -7.81 3.79
CA ARG A 62 7.56 -8.14 2.45
C ARG A 62 6.63 -9.19 1.87
N ARG A 63 6.10 -8.86 0.69
CA ARG A 63 5.10 -9.68 0.03
C ARG A 63 5.74 -11.02 -0.30
N GLN A 64 5.16 -12.10 0.23
CA GLN A 64 5.46 -13.43 -0.24
C GLN A 64 5.15 -13.48 -1.75
N THR A 65 6.14 -13.93 -2.52
CA THR A 65 5.97 -14.17 -3.95
C THR A 65 6.09 -15.66 -4.24
N PHE A 66 5.36 -16.10 -5.26
CA PHE A 66 5.32 -17.48 -5.70
C PHE A 66 5.95 -17.56 -7.10
N PRO A 67 6.90 -18.49 -7.32
CA PRO A 67 7.55 -18.63 -8.60
C PRO A 67 6.58 -19.20 -9.65
N TYR A 68 6.56 -18.56 -10.80
CA TYR A 68 5.83 -19.01 -11.99
C TYR A 68 6.77 -18.98 -13.19
N ARG A 69 6.62 -19.94 -14.08
CA ARG A 69 7.43 -20.09 -15.29
C ARG A 69 6.57 -19.96 -16.53
N CYS A 70 7.12 -19.32 -17.54
CA CYS A 70 6.68 -19.47 -18.93
C CYS A 70 7.84 -20.02 -19.77
N ARG A 71 7.65 -20.17 -21.08
CA ARG A 71 8.71 -20.67 -21.97
C ARG A 71 9.97 -19.80 -22.03
N CYS A 72 9.89 -18.52 -21.66
CA CYS A 72 11.01 -17.58 -21.82
C CYS A 72 11.68 -17.16 -20.51
N GLN A 73 11.00 -17.22 -19.36
CA GLN A 73 11.58 -16.76 -18.08
C GLN A 73 10.77 -17.19 -16.84
N LEU A 74 11.37 -16.91 -15.68
CA LEU A 74 10.73 -16.97 -14.36
C LEU A 74 10.08 -15.64 -13.99
N HIS A 75 9.00 -15.74 -13.24
CA HIS A 75 8.20 -14.63 -12.74
C HIS A 75 7.89 -14.85 -11.26
N GLN A 76 7.72 -13.75 -10.54
CA GLN A 76 7.31 -13.77 -9.14
C GLN A 76 5.90 -13.20 -9.03
N LEU A 77 4.91 -14.06 -8.78
CA LEU A 77 3.53 -13.63 -8.56
C LEU A 77 3.29 -13.31 -7.09
N THR A 78 2.68 -12.17 -6.80
CA THR A 78 2.21 -11.83 -5.44
C THR A 78 1.18 -12.86 -4.95
N VAL A 79 1.07 -13.06 -3.63
CA VAL A 79 -0.01 -13.85 -2.98
C VAL A 79 -1.38 -13.65 -3.65
N ARG A 80 -1.80 -12.41 -3.91
CA ARG A 80 -3.11 -12.12 -4.50
C ARG A 80 -3.28 -12.75 -5.89
N ARG A 81 -2.26 -12.66 -6.74
CA ARG A 81 -2.28 -13.26 -8.09
C ARG A 81 -2.21 -14.78 -8.00
N HIS A 82 -1.33 -15.32 -7.16
CA HIS A 82 -1.23 -16.75 -6.92
C HIS A 82 -2.58 -17.34 -6.46
N ASN A 83 -3.24 -16.72 -5.47
CA ASN A 83 -4.53 -17.19 -4.97
C ASN A 83 -5.65 -17.10 -6.01
N ARG A 84 -5.61 -16.13 -6.93
CA ARG A 84 -6.56 -16.08 -8.06
C ARG A 84 -6.35 -17.23 -9.04
N VAL A 85 -5.09 -17.64 -9.28
CA VAL A 85 -4.78 -18.82 -10.09
C VAL A 85 -5.28 -20.09 -9.39
N LEU A 86 -5.01 -20.25 -8.09
CA LEU A 86 -5.47 -21.42 -7.31
C LEU A 86 -7.00 -21.55 -7.28
N ARG A 87 -7.73 -20.43 -7.26
CA ARG A 87 -9.21 -20.42 -7.34
C ARG A 87 -9.76 -20.55 -8.76
N GLY A 88 -8.90 -20.64 -9.79
CA GLY A 88 -9.33 -20.68 -11.19
C GLY A 88 -9.92 -19.36 -11.72
N GLU A 89 -9.76 -18.26 -11.00
CA GLU A 89 -10.33 -16.94 -11.34
C GLU A 89 -9.47 -16.13 -12.32
N ALA A 90 -8.24 -16.58 -12.59
CA ALA A 90 -7.34 -15.90 -13.49
C ALA A 90 -6.27 -16.84 -14.07
N THR A 91 -5.97 -16.65 -15.35
CA THR A 91 -4.76 -17.14 -15.99
C THR A 91 -3.92 -15.94 -16.40
N TYR A 92 -2.69 -15.85 -15.89
CA TYR A 92 -1.77 -14.79 -16.25
C TYR A 92 -0.90 -15.20 -17.44
N ARG A 93 -0.49 -14.24 -18.27
CA ARG A 93 0.38 -14.45 -19.43
C ARG A 93 1.63 -13.60 -19.33
N CYS A 94 2.73 -14.11 -19.88
CA CYS A 94 3.97 -13.36 -19.97
C CYS A 94 3.84 -12.23 -20.99
N VAL A 95 4.29 -11.02 -20.63
CA VAL A 95 4.28 -9.86 -21.52
C VAL A 95 5.29 -9.96 -22.67
N HIS A 96 6.32 -10.81 -22.53
CA HIS A 96 7.35 -10.98 -23.56
C HIS A 96 6.99 -12.05 -24.60
N CYS A 97 6.46 -13.19 -24.16
CA CYS A 97 6.19 -14.32 -25.07
C CYS A 97 4.71 -14.66 -25.26
N GLY A 98 3.79 -14.04 -24.51
CA GLY A 98 2.35 -14.29 -24.58
C GLY A 98 1.88 -15.61 -23.94
N GLU A 99 2.81 -16.49 -23.56
CA GLU A 99 2.48 -17.80 -22.99
C GLU A 99 1.89 -17.70 -21.59
N PRO A 100 1.00 -18.63 -21.19
CA PRO A 100 0.46 -18.68 -19.85
C PRO A 100 1.57 -18.97 -18.83
N LEU A 101 1.45 -18.33 -17.67
CA LEU A 101 2.31 -18.58 -16.52
C LEU A 101 1.84 -19.84 -15.80
N VAL A 102 2.74 -20.79 -15.59
CA VAL A 102 2.51 -22.04 -14.86
C VAL A 102 3.26 -21.99 -13.52
N ALA A 103 2.64 -22.44 -12.44
CA ALA A 103 3.31 -22.48 -11.13
C ALA A 103 4.54 -23.41 -11.21
N GLU A 104 5.67 -22.94 -10.70
CA GLU A 104 6.86 -23.79 -10.53
C GLU A 104 6.65 -24.62 -9.26
N MET A 105 6.64 -25.96 -9.41
CA MET A 105 6.47 -26.92 -8.30
C MET A 105 7.74 -26.99 -7.46
#